data_AF-A0A8H3CPQ8-F1
#
_entry.id   AF-A0A8H3CPQ8-F1
#
_cell.length_a   1.000
_cell.length_b   1.000
_cell.length_c   1.000
_cell.angle_alpha   90.00
_cell.angle_beta   90.00
_cell.angle_gamma   90.00
#
_symmetry.space_group_name_H-M   'P 1'
#
loop_
_entity.id
_entity.type
_entity.pdbx_description
1 polymer ?
#
loop_
_entity_poly.entity_id
_entity_poly.type
_entity_poly.pdbx_seq_one_letter_code
_entity_poly.pdbx_strand_id
1 'polypeptide(L)'
;MAGAETLAGLVAASVAATGGLVIAGVIGILVAYGIMALFGFLWKSFWLIINIYNFDADHEWRTISHYNDNALISNGSWKNYTIPTFKPANSTVFPPGFEPQEPLESVVTYLSITWENDNTFMEGLGEGIVLHRTDVGMGLALKYVVHHAWDNEIGLELFESNLAGFDLEDWYDNGHWAMAQGRHVSLSGVEASGTTPKLSGSENDDYYYDVCIQSPPSVTR
;
A
#
# COMPACT_ATOMS: atom_id res chain seq x y z
N MET A 1 17.29 -35.00 -25.91
CA MET A 1 15.97 -35.65 -25.94
C MET A 1 16.14 -37.08 -25.48
N ALA A 2 15.94 -37.37 -24.19
CA ALA A 2 16.04 -38.73 -23.62
C ALA A 2 15.27 -38.91 -22.29
N GLY A 3 14.80 -37.81 -21.67
CA GLY A 3 14.03 -37.84 -20.41
C GLY A 3 12.51 -38.02 -20.56
N ALA A 4 11.93 -37.66 -21.72
CA ALA A 4 10.49 -37.76 -21.94
C ALA A 4 10.03 -39.20 -22.27
N GLU A 5 10.83 -39.93 -23.03
CA GLU A 5 10.52 -41.32 -23.42
C GLU A 5 10.73 -42.30 -22.26
N THR A 6 11.69 -42.02 -21.38
CA THR A 6 11.94 -42.81 -20.17
C THR A 6 10.86 -42.59 -19.10
N LEU A 7 10.27 -41.39 -19.03
CA LEU A 7 9.11 -41.11 -18.17
C LEU A 7 7.84 -41.79 -18.69
N ALA A 8 7.62 -41.78 -20.02
CA ALA A 8 6.48 -42.46 -20.65
C ALA A 8 6.52 -43.99 -20.46
N GLY A 9 7.71 -44.59 -20.49
CA GLY A 9 7.91 -46.02 -20.24
C GLY A 9 7.65 -46.47 -18.80
N LEU A 10 7.95 -45.62 -17.81
CA LEU A 10 7.68 -45.91 -16.39
C LEU A 10 6.18 -45.85 -16.05
N VAL A 11 5.43 -44.99 -16.73
CA VAL A 11 3.96 -44.92 -16.58
C VAL A 11 3.32 -46.22 -17.06
N ALA A 12 3.75 -46.77 -18.19
CA ALA A 12 3.16 -47.99 -18.76
C ALA A 12 3.31 -49.25 -17.88
N ALA A 13 4.43 -49.38 -17.15
CA ALA A 13 4.69 -50.57 -16.31
C ALA A 13 3.98 -50.55 -14.94
N SER A 14 3.60 -49.36 -14.43
CA SER A 14 2.98 -49.20 -13.10
C SER A 14 1.45 -49.38 -13.10
N VAL A 15 0.85 -49.46 -14.29
CA VAL A 15 -0.61 -49.48 -14.51
C VAL A 15 -1.24 -50.89 -14.36
N ALA A 16 -0.44 -51.95 -14.20
CA ALA A 16 -0.89 -53.31 -14.48
C ALA A 16 -1.71 -54.07 -13.40
N ALA A 17 -2.01 -53.56 -12.19
CA ALA A 17 -2.90 -54.36 -11.31
C ALA A 17 -3.72 -53.63 -10.23
N THR A 18 -3.19 -52.60 -9.55
CA THR A 18 -3.97 -51.86 -8.52
C THR A 18 -3.30 -50.53 -8.17
N GLY A 19 -1.97 -50.45 -8.28
CA GLY A 19 -1.19 -49.22 -8.13
C GLY A 19 -1.40 -48.19 -9.25
N GLY A 20 -1.82 -48.60 -10.45
CA GLY A 20 -2.06 -47.70 -11.58
C GLY A 20 -3.15 -46.66 -11.32
N LEU A 21 -4.22 -47.05 -10.64
CA LEU A 21 -5.34 -46.15 -10.30
C LEU A 21 -4.95 -45.18 -9.19
N VAL A 22 -4.12 -45.63 -8.23
CA VAL A 22 -3.54 -44.78 -7.18
C VAL A 22 -2.56 -43.77 -7.78
N ILE A 23 -1.66 -44.20 -8.67
CA ILE A 23 -0.67 -43.34 -9.33
C ILE A 23 -1.35 -42.34 -10.27
N ALA A 24 -2.32 -42.78 -11.08
CA ALA A 24 -3.13 -41.88 -11.92
C ALA A 24 -3.92 -40.88 -11.07
N GLY A 25 -4.46 -41.31 -9.92
CA GLY A 25 -5.10 -40.43 -8.95
C GLY A 25 -4.14 -39.37 -8.38
N VAL A 26 -2.94 -39.76 -7.95
CA VAL A 26 -1.92 -38.84 -7.43
C VAL A 26 -1.46 -37.85 -8.50
N ILE A 27 -1.21 -38.30 -9.72
CA ILE A 27 -0.83 -37.42 -10.84
C ILE A 27 -1.97 -36.45 -11.17
N GLY A 28 -3.21 -36.94 -11.24
CA GLY A 28 -4.38 -36.11 -11.49
C GLY A 28 -4.56 -35.02 -10.44
N ILE A 29 -4.35 -35.35 -9.16
CA ILE A 29 -4.38 -34.38 -8.05
C ILE A 29 -3.26 -33.34 -8.21
N LEU A 30 -2.02 -33.76 -8.48
CA LEU A 30 -0.90 -32.84 -8.67
C LEU A 30 -1.11 -31.90 -9.87
N VAL A 31 -1.64 -32.41 -10.97
CA VAL A 31 -1.98 -31.58 -12.15
C VAL A 31 -3.09 -30.59 -11.82
N ALA A 32 -4.14 -31.02 -11.10
CA ALA A 32 -5.22 -30.12 -10.69
C ALA A 32 -4.71 -29.00 -9.77
N TYR A 33 -3.89 -29.32 -8.75
CA TYR A 33 -3.26 -28.31 -7.90
C TYR A 33 -2.32 -27.40 -8.68
N GLY A 34 -1.54 -27.94 -9.63
CA GLY A 34 -0.66 -27.14 -10.49
C GLY A 34 -1.44 -26.16 -11.37
N ILE A 35 -2.56 -26.59 -11.94
CA ILE A 35 -3.45 -25.71 -12.72
C ILE A 35 -4.05 -24.64 -11.81
N MET A 36 -4.59 -25.01 -10.65
CA MET A 36 -5.16 -24.03 -9.72
C MET A 36 -4.12 -23.02 -9.23
N ALA A 37 -2.91 -23.46 -8.94
CA ALA A 37 -1.79 -22.58 -8.57
C ALA A 37 -1.40 -21.66 -9.73
N LEU A 38 -1.40 -22.16 -10.97
CA LEU A 38 -1.15 -21.34 -12.15
C LEU A 38 -2.26 -20.30 -12.35
N PHE A 39 -3.53 -20.68 -12.19
CA PHE A 39 -4.64 -19.72 -12.25
C PHE A 39 -4.54 -18.67 -11.15
N GLY A 40 -4.25 -19.06 -9.90
CA GLY A 40 -4.04 -18.11 -8.81
C GLY A 40 -2.78 -17.25 -8.98
N PHE A 41 -1.78 -17.73 -9.72
CA PHE A 41 -0.63 -16.91 -10.09
C PHE A 41 -0.95 -15.94 -11.22
N LEU A 42 -1.72 -16.34 -12.22
CA LEU A 42 -2.03 -15.51 -13.40
C LEU A 42 -3.10 -14.45 -13.12
N TRP A 43 -4.09 -14.79 -12.30
CA TRP A 43 -5.18 -13.90 -11.91
C TRP A 43 -5.06 -13.58 -10.43
N LYS A 44 -4.64 -12.35 -10.14
CA LYS A 44 -4.52 -11.85 -8.77
C LYS A 44 -5.31 -10.57 -8.60
N SER A 45 -6.02 -10.50 -7.49
CA SER A 45 -6.67 -9.28 -7.02
C SER A 45 -5.81 -8.70 -5.91
N PHE A 46 -5.40 -7.45 -6.07
CA PHE A 46 -4.61 -6.72 -5.09
C PHE A 46 -5.46 -5.66 -4.43
N TRP A 47 -5.25 -5.43 -3.14
CA TRP A 47 -5.80 -4.29 -2.42
C TRP A 47 -4.67 -3.42 -1.90
N LEU A 48 -4.68 -2.15 -2.28
CA LEU A 48 -3.76 -1.15 -1.74
C LEU A 48 -4.54 -0.21 -0.83
N ILE A 49 -4.11 -0.07 0.42
CA ILE A 49 -4.68 0.83 1.40
C ILE A 49 -3.64 1.89 1.72
N ILE A 50 -3.92 3.15 1.40
CA ILE A 50 -3.04 4.27 1.74
C ILE A 50 -3.70 5.04 2.88
N ASN A 51 -2.98 5.10 4.01
CA ASN A 51 -3.36 5.85 5.19
C ASN A 51 -2.46 7.09 5.29
N ILE A 52 -3.06 8.26 5.42
CA ILE A 52 -2.33 9.54 5.55
C ILE A 52 -2.74 10.19 6.86
N TYR A 53 -1.84 10.19 7.83
CA TYR A 53 -2.02 10.75 9.16
C TYR A 53 -1.47 12.16 9.21
N ASN A 54 -2.28 13.12 9.68
CA ASN A 54 -1.82 14.48 9.91
C ASN A 54 -1.52 14.70 11.39
N PHE A 55 -0.23 14.73 11.76
CA PHE A 55 0.25 15.15 13.07
C PHE A 55 0.62 16.64 13.14
N ASP A 56 0.46 17.39 12.04
CA ASP A 56 0.63 18.85 12.02
C ASP A 56 -0.51 19.51 12.82
N ALA A 57 -0.14 20.21 13.90
CA ALA A 57 -1.09 20.92 14.75
C ALA A 57 -1.50 22.28 14.17
N ASP A 58 -0.69 22.83 13.27
CA ASP A 58 -0.81 24.20 12.77
C ASP A 58 -1.51 24.26 11.42
N HIS A 59 -1.38 23.20 10.60
CA HIS A 59 -1.86 23.22 9.22
C HIS A 59 -2.67 22.00 8.81
N GLU A 60 -3.74 22.28 8.07
CA GLU A 60 -4.52 21.27 7.37
C GLU A 60 -3.83 20.90 6.06
N TRP A 61 -4.06 19.67 5.62
CA TRP A 61 -3.56 19.16 4.35
C TRP A 61 -4.71 18.75 3.46
N ARG A 62 -4.60 18.96 2.15
CA ARG A 62 -5.66 18.67 1.20
C ARG A 62 -5.11 17.88 0.03
N THR A 63 -5.75 16.76 -0.30
CA THR A 63 -5.46 16.06 -1.55
C THR A 63 -5.92 16.89 -2.74
N ILE A 64 -5.07 17.03 -3.75
CA ILE A 64 -5.36 17.88 -4.93
C ILE A 64 -5.50 17.09 -6.22
N SER A 65 -4.77 15.97 -6.33
CA SER A 65 -4.72 15.13 -7.51
C SER A 65 -4.26 13.73 -7.12
N HIS A 66 -4.54 12.78 -8.01
CA HIS A 66 -4.06 11.42 -7.96
C HIS A 66 -3.74 10.91 -9.36
N TYR A 67 -2.97 9.82 -9.44
CA TYR A 67 -2.60 9.13 -10.67
C TYR A 67 -2.84 7.64 -10.46
N ASN A 68 -3.63 7.03 -11.36
CA ASN A 68 -3.99 5.62 -11.30
C ASN A 68 -3.11 4.82 -12.27
N ASP A 69 -2.52 3.74 -11.78
CA ASP A 69 -1.82 2.74 -12.57
C ASP A 69 -2.48 1.39 -12.33
N ASN A 70 -3.37 0.99 -13.24
CA ASN A 70 -4.26 -0.15 -13.07
C ASN A 70 -5.09 -0.09 -11.76
N ALA A 71 -5.41 1.11 -11.26
CA ALA A 71 -6.08 1.31 -9.98
C ALA A 71 -7.52 1.79 -10.08
N LEU A 72 -8.40 1.23 -9.27
CA LEU A 72 -9.79 1.64 -9.08
C LEU A 72 -10.10 1.79 -7.59
N ILE A 73 -10.86 2.82 -7.24
CA ILE A 73 -11.37 2.99 -5.87
C ILE A 73 -12.57 2.04 -5.70
N SER A 74 -12.43 1.04 -4.83
CA SER A 74 -13.42 -0.06 -4.68
C SER A 74 -14.86 0.39 -4.41
N ASN A 75 -15.08 1.61 -3.88
CA ASN A 75 -16.41 2.12 -3.54
C ASN A 75 -16.56 3.62 -3.80
N GLY A 76 -16.25 4.10 -5.00
CA GLY A 76 -16.64 5.45 -5.40
C GLY A 76 -15.81 6.07 -6.51
N SER A 77 -15.58 7.36 -6.35
CA SER A 77 -14.74 8.17 -7.25
C SER A 77 -13.85 9.04 -6.41
N TRP A 78 -12.70 9.40 -6.98
CA TRP A 78 -11.77 10.29 -6.33
C TRP A 78 -12.44 11.63 -5.99
N LYS A 79 -12.15 12.13 -4.80
CA LYS A 79 -12.53 13.48 -4.35
C LYS A 79 -11.35 14.10 -3.63
N ASN A 80 -11.30 15.42 -3.66
CA ASN A 80 -10.31 16.15 -2.88
C ASN A 80 -10.78 16.19 -1.43
N TYR A 81 -9.98 15.61 -0.54
CA TYR A 81 -10.24 15.53 0.89
C TYR A 81 -9.31 16.46 1.64
N THR A 82 -9.84 17.14 2.65
CA THR A 82 -9.04 17.88 3.63
C THR A 82 -8.86 17.00 4.87
N ILE A 83 -7.62 16.88 5.33
CA ILE A 83 -7.21 16.21 6.55
C ILE A 83 -7.02 17.31 7.61
N PRO A 84 -7.92 17.40 8.60
CA PRO A 84 -7.83 18.40 9.67
C PRO A 84 -6.53 18.31 10.46
N THR A 85 -6.21 19.39 11.17
CA THR A 85 -5.04 19.43 12.06
C THR A 85 -5.12 18.41 13.19
N PHE A 86 -3.95 18.05 13.68
CA PHE A 86 -3.81 17.30 14.91
C PHE A 86 -4.29 18.14 16.10
N LYS A 87 -5.04 17.52 17.02
CA LYS A 87 -5.48 18.17 18.26
C LYS A 87 -4.76 17.52 19.45
N PRO A 88 -3.73 18.18 20.00
CA PRO A 88 -3.08 17.68 21.20
C PRO A 88 -4.06 17.66 22.36
N ALA A 89 -3.85 16.71 23.28
CA ALA A 89 -4.64 16.62 24.50
C ALA A 89 -4.59 17.96 25.28
N ASN A 90 -5.76 18.57 25.49
CA ASN A 90 -5.86 19.85 26.18
C ASN A 90 -6.05 19.60 27.68
N SER A 91 -5.13 20.09 28.51
CA SER A 91 -5.20 19.99 29.97
C SER A 91 -6.21 20.95 30.62
N THR A 92 -6.90 21.79 29.85
CA THR A 92 -7.73 22.88 30.39
C THR A 92 -9.15 22.44 30.77
N VAL A 93 -9.58 21.23 30.39
CA VAL A 93 -10.95 20.73 30.63
C VAL A 93 -10.93 19.44 31.41
N PHE A 94 -10.48 19.51 32.67
CA PHE A 94 -10.68 18.41 33.62
C PHE A 94 -11.99 18.61 34.39
N PRO A 95 -12.82 17.57 34.55
CA PRO A 95 -13.88 17.60 35.53
C PRO A 95 -13.27 17.84 36.93
N PRO A 96 -13.93 18.62 37.81
CA PRO A 96 -13.47 18.76 39.19
C PRO A 96 -13.32 17.37 39.85
N GLY A 97 -12.16 17.09 40.43
CA GLY A 97 -11.91 15.85 41.20
C GLY A 97 -10.93 14.84 40.60
N PHE A 98 -10.30 15.13 39.46
CA PHE A 98 -9.17 14.34 38.93
C PHE A 98 -7.83 14.99 39.28
N GLU A 99 -7.13 14.43 40.27
CA GLU A 99 -5.72 14.76 40.57
C GLU A 99 -4.87 13.50 40.67
N PRO A 100 -3.75 13.40 39.92
CA PRO A 100 -3.23 14.39 38.98
C PRO A 100 -4.08 14.49 37.70
N GLN A 101 -4.04 15.67 37.09
CA GLN A 101 -4.68 15.94 35.80
C GLN A 101 -3.90 15.26 34.68
N GLU A 102 -4.37 14.10 34.19
CA GLU A 102 -3.77 13.36 33.08
C GLU A 102 -4.48 13.69 31.75
N PRO A 103 -3.81 14.28 30.75
CA PRO A 103 -4.45 14.68 29.48
C PRO A 103 -5.22 13.52 28.85
N LEU A 104 -6.53 13.70 28.66
CA LEU A 104 -7.46 12.58 28.50
C LEU A 104 -7.44 11.88 27.14
N GLU A 105 -6.87 12.46 26.07
CA GLU A 105 -6.52 11.80 24.80
C GLU A 105 -6.07 12.85 23.77
N SER A 106 -5.13 12.49 22.89
CA SER A 106 -4.83 13.29 21.68
C SER A 106 -5.58 12.71 20.48
N VAL A 107 -6.08 13.57 19.59
CA VAL A 107 -6.83 13.13 18.40
C VAL A 107 -5.99 13.36 17.14
N VAL A 108 -5.66 12.26 16.45
CA VAL A 108 -5.09 12.29 15.10
C VAL A 108 -6.20 12.12 14.08
N THR A 109 -6.17 12.97 13.05
CA THR A 109 -7.08 12.85 11.90
C THR A 109 -6.32 12.23 10.74
N TYR A 110 -6.96 11.31 10.04
CA TYR A 110 -6.34 10.61 8.92
C TYR A 110 -7.30 10.46 7.74
N LEU A 111 -6.72 10.34 6.55
CA LEU A 111 -7.38 9.89 5.34
C LEU A 111 -6.99 8.43 5.11
N SER A 112 -7.97 7.58 4.82
CA SER A 112 -7.73 6.19 4.40
C SER A 112 -8.54 5.93 3.16
N ILE A 113 -7.87 5.47 2.10
CA ILE A 113 -8.50 5.11 0.84
C ILE A 113 -8.00 3.72 0.46
N THR A 114 -8.88 2.95 -0.17
CA THR A 114 -8.60 1.60 -0.65
C THR A 114 -8.78 1.57 -2.16
N TRP A 115 -7.77 1.02 -2.83
CA TRP A 115 -7.76 0.74 -4.26
C TRP A 115 -7.69 -0.75 -4.49
N GLU A 116 -8.29 -1.17 -5.60
CA GLU A 116 -8.18 -2.51 -6.17
C GLU A 116 -7.71 -2.40 -7.62
N ASN A 117 -7.14 -3.48 -8.15
CA ASN A 117 -6.72 -3.49 -9.54
C ASN A 117 -7.91 -3.63 -10.52
N ASP A 118 -7.90 -2.82 -11.59
CA ASP A 118 -8.89 -2.90 -12.68
C ASP A 118 -8.73 -4.23 -13.44
N ASN A 119 -7.51 -4.48 -13.91
CA ASN A 119 -7.11 -5.71 -14.55
C ASN A 119 -6.38 -6.64 -13.57
N THR A 120 -6.87 -7.87 -13.46
CA THR A 120 -6.33 -8.91 -12.57
C THR A 120 -5.35 -9.86 -13.24
N PHE A 121 -5.23 -9.80 -14.56
CA PHE A 121 -4.42 -10.74 -15.31
C PHE A 121 -2.98 -10.26 -15.47
N MET A 122 -2.06 -10.85 -14.72
CA MET A 122 -0.61 -10.60 -14.79
C MET A 122 -0.18 -9.13 -14.61
N GLU A 123 -1.04 -8.30 -14.03
CA GLU A 123 -0.79 -6.87 -13.79
C GLU A 123 -0.81 -6.56 -12.30
N GLY A 124 -0.03 -5.54 -11.92
CA GLY A 124 0.05 -5.03 -10.56
C GLY A 124 -1.02 -3.99 -10.26
N LEU A 125 -0.80 -3.18 -9.23
CA LEU A 125 -1.64 -2.05 -8.87
C LEU A 125 -0.75 -0.91 -8.38
N GLY A 126 -0.92 0.31 -8.89
CA GLY A 126 -0.15 1.45 -8.44
C GLY A 126 -0.98 2.72 -8.32
N GLU A 127 -0.60 3.56 -7.36
CA GLU A 127 -1.25 4.83 -7.10
C GLU A 127 -0.23 5.91 -6.74
N GLY A 128 -0.40 7.10 -7.32
CA GLY A 128 0.25 8.33 -6.91
C GLY A 128 -0.76 9.32 -6.33
N ILE A 129 -0.42 10.03 -5.26
CA ILE A 129 -1.27 11.07 -4.65
C ILE A 129 -0.43 12.30 -4.35
N VAL A 130 -1.00 13.47 -4.61
CA VAL A 130 -0.42 14.75 -4.19
C VAL A 130 -1.35 15.47 -3.22
N LEU A 131 -0.74 15.97 -2.16
CA LEU A 131 -1.36 16.81 -1.14
C LEU A 131 -0.68 18.17 -1.10
N HIS A 132 -1.44 19.21 -0.84
CA HIS A 132 -0.93 20.53 -0.49
C HIS A 132 -1.36 20.89 0.93
N ARG A 133 -0.48 21.57 1.64
CA ARG A 133 -0.84 22.31 2.85
C ARG A 133 -1.79 23.45 2.48
N THR A 134 -2.77 23.78 3.33
CA THR A 134 -3.83 24.74 2.97
C THR A 134 -3.36 26.18 2.75
N ASP A 135 -2.22 26.56 3.32
CA ASP A 135 -1.52 27.83 3.05
C ASP A 135 -0.75 27.83 1.72
N VAL A 136 -0.70 26.68 1.05
CA VAL A 136 -0.02 26.40 -0.22
C VAL A 136 1.50 26.62 -0.15
N GLY A 137 2.10 26.63 1.04
CA GLY A 137 3.56 26.75 1.17
C GLY A 137 4.32 25.44 0.94
N MET A 138 3.64 24.30 1.06
CA MET A 138 4.25 22.98 1.05
C MET A 138 3.37 21.96 0.34
N GLY A 139 3.98 21.07 -0.42
CA GLY A 139 3.36 19.91 -1.02
C GLY A 139 4.00 18.60 -0.58
N LEU A 140 3.22 17.54 -0.62
CA LEU A 140 3.62 16.18 -0.33
C LEU A 140 3.13 15.28 -1.46
N ALA A 141 4.05 14.63 -2.15
CA ALA A 141 3.76 13.59 -3.14
C ALA A 141 4.11 12.23 -2.55
N LEU A 142 3.24 11.26 -2.77
CA LEU A 142 3.43 9.88 -2.36
C LEU A 142 3.03 8.95 -3.51
N LYS A 143 3.73 7.82 -3.64
CA LYS A 143 3.39 6.78 -4.61
C LYS A 143 3.68 5.40 -4.05
N TYR A 144 2.89 4.42 -4.47
CA TYR A 144 3.08 3.01 -4.15
C TYR A 144 2.75 2.19 -5.39
N VAL A 145 3.61 1.23 -5.74
CA VAL A 145 3.31 0.22 -6.75
C VAL A 145 3.44 -1.19 -6.17
N VAL A 146 2.36 -1.95 -6.29
CA VAL A 146 2.27 -3.38 -6.01
C VAL A 146 2.60 -4.10 -7.31
N HIS A 147 3.72 -4.81 -7.34
CA HIS A 147 4.11 -5.57 -8.52
C HIS A 147 3.54 -6.98 -8.47
N HIS A 148 3.11 -7.50 -9.62
CA HIS A 148 2.46 -8.81 -9.69
C HIS A 148 3.35 -9.98 -9.22
N ALA A 149 4.66 -9.89 -9.52
CA ALA A 149 5.59 -11.00 -9.36
C ALA A 149 6.95 -10.62 -8.74
N TRP A 150 7.12 -9.37 -8.33
CA TRP A 150 8.37 -8.85 -7.79
C TRP A 150 8.07 -7.92 -6.63
N ASP A 151 9.11 -7.46 -5.95
CA ASP A 151 8.96 -6.67 -4.73
C ASP A 151 8.43 -5.28 -5.04
N ASN A 152 7.50 -4.82 -4.21
CA ASN A 152 6.83 -3.54 -4.33
C ASN A 152 7.78 -2.36 -4.11
N GLU A 153 7.37 -1.18 -4.57
CA GLU A 153 8.16 0.05 -4.43
C GLU A 153 7.30 1.20 -3.93
N ILE A 154 7.94 2.11 -3.19
CA ILE A 154 7.30 3.31 -2.65
C ILE A 154 8.06 4.57 -3.05
N GLY A 155 7.37 5.70 -3.08
CA GLY A 155 7.95 7.02 -3.24
C GLY A 155 7.29 8.01 -2.28
N LEU A 156 8.10 8.92 -1.74
CA LEU A 156 7.67 9.98 -0.84
C LEU A 156 8.56 11.19 -1.06
N GLU A 157 7.95 12.35 -1.26
CA GLU A 157 8.66 13.59 -1.52
C GLU A 157 7.91 14.80 -0.97
N LEU A 158 8.63 15.67 -0.26
CA LEU A 158 8.17 17.02 0.07
C LEU A 158 8.72 17.99 -0.96
N PHE A 159 7.91 18.95 -1.37
CA PHE A 159 8.32 19.98 -2.32
C PHE A 159 7.74 21.33 -1.92
N GLU A 160 8.45 22.41 -2.25
CA GLU A 160 7.91 23.75 -2.12
C GLU A 160 6.75 23.90 -3.09
N SER A 161 5.56 24.15 -2.57
CA SER A 161 4.39 24.38 -3.41
C SER A 161 4.37 25.88 -3.74
N ASN A 162 4.44 26.20 -5.02
CA ASN A 162 3.73 27.34 -5.54
C ASN A 162 2.59 26.72 -6.37
N LEU A 163 1.49 27.43 -6.59
CA LEU A 163 0.32 26.87 -7.28
C LEU A 163 0.57 26.36 -8.72
N ALA A 164 1.81 26.39 -9.24
CA ALA A 164 2.19 25.68 -10.46
C ALA A 164 2.23 24.18 -10.17
N GLY A 165 1.33 23.44 -10.81
CA GLY A 165 1.05 22.04 -10.52
C GLY A 165 2.31 21.17 -10.53
N PHE A 166 2.48 20.41 -9.46
CA PHE A 166 3.39 19.27 -9.43
C PHE A 166 2.96 18.26 -10.50
N ASP A 167 3.85 17.90 -11.40
CA ASP A 167 3.59 16.90 -12.45
C ASP A 167 3.63 15.50 -11.84
N LEU A 168 2.47 15.04 -11.36
CA LEU A 168 2.35 13.76 -10.68
C LEU A 168 2.59 12.58 -11.61
N GLU A 169 2.18 12.68 -12.87
CA GLU A 169 2.35 11.61 -13.86
C GLU A 169 3.83 11.44 -14.19
N ASP A 170 4.53 12.52 -14.54
CA ASP A 170 5.98 12.47 -14.78
C ASP A 170 6.75 12.01 -13.53
N TRP A 171 6.37 12.49 -12.35
CA TRP A 171 7.00 12.05 -11.11
C TRP A 171 6.72 10.58 -10.78
N TYR A 172 5.54 10.07 -11.13
CA TYR A 172 5.20 8.67 -10.95
C TYR A 172 6.05 7.79 -11.87
N ASP A 173 6.06 8.09 -13.17
CA ASP A 173 6.72 7.29 -14.20
C ASP A 173 8.26 7.41 -14.18
N ASN A 174 8.78 8.64 -14.01
CA ASN A 174 10.20 8.95 -14.16
C ASN A 174 10.89 9.32 -12.83
N GLY A 175 10.13 9.56 -11.77
CA GLY A 175 10.67 9.90 -10.45
C GLY A 175 11.21 8.70 -9.67
N HIS A 176 11.93 8.96 -8.58
CA HIS A 176 12.63 7.92 -7.83
C HIS A 176 11.67 6.96 -7.08
N TRP A 177 11.77 5.67 -7.42
CA TRP A 177 11.16 4.54 -6.71
C TRP A 177 12.12 3.92 -5.69
N ALA A 178 11.63 3.61 -4.49
CA ALA A 178 12.42 3.00 -3.43
C ALA A 178 11.82 1.64 -3.06
N MET A 179 12.62 0.59 -3.25
CA MET A 179 12.34 -0.74 -2.72
C MET A 179 12.72 -0.79 -1.23
N ALA A 180 11.93 -0.11 -0.39
CA ALA A 180 12.21 0.05 1.04
C ALA A 180 10.91 0.06 1.87
N GLN A 181 10.96 -0.51 3.08
CA GLN A 181 9.78 -0.60 3.96
C GLN A 181 9.45 0.73 4.62
N GLY A 182 10.35 1.71 4.51
CA GLY A 182 10.21 3.01 5.10
C GLY A 182 11.01 4.06 4.34
N ARG A 183 10.45 5.26 4.25
CA ARG A 183 11.13 6.45 3.74
C ARG A 183 10.79 7.64 4.61
N HIS A 184 11.77 8.49 4.87
CA HIS A 184 11.61 9.72 5.61
C HIS A 184 12.13 10.88 4.77
N VAL A 185 11.41 11.99 4.75
CA VAL A 185 11.74 13.21 4.02
C VAL A 185 11.50 14.42 4.93
N SER A 186 12.32 15.45 4.78
CA SER A 186 12.22 16.70 5.53
C SER A 186 12.51 17.86 4.61
N LEU A 187 11.68 18.91 4.67
CA LEU A 187 11.84 20.14 3.89
C LEU A 187 11.28 21.33 4.68
N SER A 188 12.11 22.36 4.87
CA SER A 188 11.72 23.63 5.49
C SER A 188 10.95 23.50 6.82
N GLY A 189 11.36 22.55 7.67
CA GLY A 189 10.76 22.30 8.99
C GLY A 189 9.48 21.43 8.95
N VAL A 190 9.08 20.96 7.78
CA VAL A 190 8.06 19.91 7.63
C VAL A 190 8.75 18.58 7.44
N GLU A 191 8.31 17.57 8.18
CA GLU A 191 8.77 16.20 8.03
C GLU A 191 7.62 15.31 7.58
N ALA A 192 7.92 14.28 6.79
CA ALA A 192 6.98 13.22 6.49
C ALA A 192 7.70 11.87 6.48
N SER A 193 7.02 10.83 6.93
CA SER A 193 7.48 9.45 6.82
C SER A 193 6.42 8.60 6.17
N GLY A 194 6.83 7.60 5.41
CA GLY A 194 5.95 6.62 4.78
C GLY A 194 6.49 5.24 5.05
N THR A 195 5.65 4.32 5.53
CA THR A 195 6.03 2.95 5.87
C THR A 195 5.07 1.93 5.28
N THR A 196 5.60 0.79 4.87
CA THR A 196 4.81 -0.35 4.42
C THR A 196 5.32 -1.65 5.06
N PRO A 197 4.43 -2.48 5.63
CA PRO A 197 4.85 -3.71 6.31
C PRO A 197 5.27 -4.81 5.32
N LYS A 198 4.77 -4.78 4.09
CA LYS A 198 4.87 -5.88 3.12
C LYS A 198 5.40 -5.36 1.77
N LEU A 199 6.68 -5.61 1.49
CA LEU A 199 7.27 -5.32 0.17
C LEU A 199 7.26 -6.53 -0.75
N SER A 200 7.68 -7.68 -0.25
CA SER A 200 7.91 -8.89 -1.06
C SER A 200 6.68 -9.82 -1.16
N GLY A 201 5.49 -9.28 -0.89
CA GLY A 201 4.23 -10.03 -0.98
C GLY A 201 3.40 -10.05 0.31
N SER A 202 2.09 -10.26 0.14
CA SER A 202 1.11 -10.45 1.20
C SER A 202 0.43 -11.81 1.08
N GLU A 203 0.09 -12.45 2.22
CA GLU A 203 -0.71 -13.68 2.23
C GLU A 203 -2.13 -13.48 1.68
N ASN A 204 -2.70 -12.29 1.85
CA ASN A 204 -4.06 -11.95 1.41
C ASN A 204 -4.06 -10.92 0.27
N ASP A 205 -2.92 -10.70 -0.39
CA ASP A 205 -2.75 -9.72 -1.47
C ASP A 205 -3.18 -8.27 -1.08
N ASP A 206 -3.19 -7.98 0.21
CA ASP A 206 -3.46 -6.68 0.84
C ASP A 206 -2.17 -5.96 1.27
N TYR A 207 -2.03 -4.72 0.82
CA TYR A 207 -0.86 -3.88 1.03
C TYR A 207 -1.26 -2.56 1.68
N TYR A 208 -0.43 -2.11 2.61
CA TYR A 208 -0.68 -0.92 3.40
C TYR A 208 0.46 0.07 3.22
N TYR A 209 0.12 1.33 3.03
CA TYR A 209 1.07 2.42 3.03
C TYR A 209 0.65 3.48 4.04
N ASP A 210 1.37 3.54 5.15
CA ASP A 210 1.10 4.45 6.25
C ASP A 210 2.03 5.66 6.13
N VAL A 211 1.46 6.81 5.81
CA VAL A 211 2.16 8.08 5.64
C VAL A 211 1.81 9.01 6.80
N CYS A 212 2.82 9.43 7.56
CA CYS A 212 2.69 10.37 8.66
C CYS A 212 3.27 11.73 8.26
N ILE A 213 2.45 12.77 8.31
CA ILE A 213 2.89 14.16 8.18
C ILE A 213 3.18 14.68 9.58
N GLN A 214 4.40 15.17 9.79
CA GLN A 214 5.01 15.44 11.08
C GLN A 214 5.16 14.18 11.94
N SER A 215 6.07 14.26 12.91
CA SER A 215 6.25 13.19 13.88
C SER A 215 5.07 13.17 14.87
N PRO A 216 4.58 11.98 15.27
CA PRO A 216 3.65 11.87 16.38
C PRO A 216 4.25 12.52 17.63
N PRO A 217 3.47 13.26 18.44
CA PRO A 217 4.00 13.86 19.66
C PRO A 217 4.50 12.77 20.61
N SER A 218 5.57 13.08 21.35
CA SER A 218 6.09 12.20 22.38
C SER A 218 5.01 11.92 23.41
N VAL A 219 4.66 10.65 23.62
CA VAL A 219 3.75 10.26 24.70
C VAL A 219 4.50 10.42 26.02
N THR A 220 4.40 11.59 26.64
CA THR A 220 4.76 11.74 28.05
C THR A 220 3.63 11.13 28.87
N ARG A 221 3.85 9.91 29.37
CA ARG A 221 3.07 9.33 30.46
C ARG A 221 3.48 9.97 31.78
#